data_AF-A0A4P6U2V4-F1
#
_entry.id   AF-A0A4P6U2V4-F1
#
_cell.length_a   1.000
_cell.length_b   1.000
_cell.length_c   1.000
_cell.angle_alpha   90.00
_cell.angle_beta   90.00
_cell.angle_gamma   90.00
#
_symmetry.space_group_name_H-M   'P 1'
#
loop_
_entity.id
_entity.type
_entity.pdbx_description
1 polymer ?
#
loop_
_entity_poly.entity_id
_entity_poly.type
_entity_poly.pdbx_seq_one_letter_code
_entity_poly.pdbx_strand_id
1 'polypeptide(L)' 'MGDCRVDFVFVCGWCGEECAVWCEPVMSWWTQKYQAPDTFTCWFCGGESTSPAPPWTPAD' A
#
# COMPACT_ATOMS: atom_id res chain seq x y z
N MET A 1 6.41 -19.82 9.51
CA MET A 1 5.93 -19.60 8.14
C MET A 1 5.78 -18.11 8.03
N GLY A 2 6.79 -17.43 7.48
CA GLY A 2 6.78 -15.98 7.40
C GLY A 2 5.87 -15.57 6.26
N ASP A 3 4.69 -15.07 6.58
CA ASP A 3 3.91 -14.28 5.63
C ASP A 3 4.82 -13.12 5.20
N CYS A 4 5.34 -13.12 3.97
CA CYS A 4 5.99 -11.95 3.38
C CYS A 4 4.91 -10.88 3.21
N ARG A 5 4.60 -10.20 4.31
CA ARG A 5 3.79 -8.98 4.31
C ARG A 5 4.71 -7.90 3.76
N VAL A 6 4.36 -7.38 2.58
CA VAL A 6 5.00 -6.21 2.03
C VAL A 6 4.00 -5.08 2.16
N ASP A 7 4.24 -4.25 3.17
CA ASP A 7 3.59 -2.95 3.30
C ASP A 7 4.23 -1.96 2.31
N PHE A 8 3.40 -1.04 1.82
CA PHE A 8 3.82 0.05 0.95
C PHE A 8 3.42 1.37 1.58
N VAL A 9 4.27 2.38 1.45
CA VAL A 9 3.99 3.73 1.94
C VAL A 9 3.16 4.47 0.92
N PHE A 10 1.98 4.91 1.35
CA PHE A 10 1.09 5.76 0.60
C PHE A 10 0.87 7.08 1.31
N VAL A 11 1.03 8.19 0.59
CA VAL A 11 0.78 9.52 1.13
C VAL A 11 -0.72 9.81 1.11
N CYS A 12 -1.28 10.19 2.25
CA CYS A 12 -2.66 10.60 2.35
C CYS A 12 -2.88 11.92 1.59
N GLY A 13 -3.78 11.91 0.61
CA GLY A 13 -4.12 13.13 -0.16
C GLY A 13 -4.84 14.21 0.65
N TRP A 14 -5.28 13.91 1.87
CA TRP A 14 -6.00 14.85 2.74
C TRP A 14 -5.08 15.62 3.69
N CYS A 15 -4.21 14.90 4.40
CA CYS A 15 -3.35 15.49 5.44
C CYS A 15 -1.86 15.49 5.06
N GLY A 16 -1.46 14.79 4.00
CA GLY A 16 -0.06 14.66 3.58
C GLY A 16 0.74 13.64 4.39
N GLU A 17 0.12 12.92 5.34
CA GLU A 17 0.80 11.93 6.17
C GLU A 17 1.06 10.62 5.42
N GLU A 18 2.20 10.00 5.71
CA GLU A 18 2.59 8.70 5.18
C GLU A 18 1.86 7.56 5.91
N CYS A 19 1.20 6.69 5.15
CA CYS A 19 0.44 5.56 5.66
C CYS A 19 1.02 4.27 5.09
N ALA A 20 1.45 3.36 5.97
CA ALA A 20 1.80 2.01 5.58
C ALA A 20 0.51 1.22 5.29
N VAL A 21 0.29 0.85 4.03
CA VAL A 21 -0.86 0.04 3.61
C VAL A 21 -0.35 -1.30 3.12
N TRP A 22 -1.03 -2.35 3.57
CA TRP A 22 -0.73 -3.71 3.15
C TRP A 22 -1.19 -3.94 1.71
N CYS A 23 -0.28 -4.41 0.86
CA CYS A 23 -0.60 -4.83 -0.50
C CYS A 23 -0.57 -6.36 -0.60
N GLU A 24 -1.57 -6.94 -1.24
CA GLU A 24 -1.65 -8.39 -1.41
C GLU A 24 -0.61 -8.85 -2.46
N PRO A 25 0.26 -9.82 -2.14
CA PRO A 25 1.23 -10.34 -3.11
C PRO A 25 0.51 -11.20 -4.14
N VAL A 26 0.39 -10.70 -5.36
CA VAL A 26 -0.12 -11.44 -6.51
C VAL A 26 1.05 -12.17 -7.16
N MET A 27 1.27 -13.42 -6.75
CA MET A 27 2.26 -14.29 -7.38
C MET A 27 1.83 -14.60 -8.82
N SER A 28 2.48 -13.97 -9.79
CA SER A 28 2.49 -14.47 -11.17
C SER A 28 3.75 -15.32 -11.36
N TRP A 29 3.63 -16.44 -12.09
CA TRP A 29 4.74 -17.38 -12.39
C TRP A 29 6.06 -16.67 -12.76
N TRP A 30 6.00 -15.52 -13.42
CA TRP A 30 7.16 -14.81 -13.97
C TRP A 30 7.52 -13.51 -13.25
N THR A 31 6.71 -13.03 -12.30
CA THR A 31 6.91 -11.71 -11.65
C THR A 31 6.17 -11.66 -10.32
N GLN A 32 6.85 -11.20 -9.27
CA GLN A 32 6.17 -10.74 -8.06
C GLN A 32 5.44 -9.44 -8.37
N LYS A 33 4.11 -9.50 -8.44
CA LYS A 33 3.27 -8.32 -8.49
C LYS A 33 2.65 -8.12 -7.11
N TYR A 34 2.45 -6.88 -6.72
CA TYR A 34 1.68 -6.53 -5.54
C TYR A 34 0.42 -5.82 -6.03
N GLN A 35 -0.70 -6.11 -5.40
CA GLN A 35 -1.95 -5.40 -5.66
C GLN A 35 -2.26 -4.57 -4.42
N ALA A 36 -2.24 -3.25 -4.61
CA ALA A 36 -2.71 -2.32 -3.60
C ALA A 36 -4.25 -2.35 -3.57
N PRO A 37 -4.88 -2.15 -2.41
CA PRO A 37 -6.33 -1.91 -2.34
C PRO A 37 -6.68 -0.63 -3.12
N ASP A 38 -7.87 -0.53 -3.71
CA ASP A 38 -8.30 0.69 -4.42
C ASP A 38 -8.29 1.93 -3.51
N THR A 39 -8.66 1.76 -2.24
CA THR A 39 -8.70 2.81 -1.22
C THR A 39 -8.06 2.33 0.09
N PHE A 40 -7.47 3.26 0.82
CA PHE A 40 -6.92 3.05 2.14
C PHE A 40 -7.37 4.15 3.10
N THR A 41 -7.56 3.80 4.37
CA THR A 41 -7.89 4.77 5.41
C THR A 41 -6.60 5.29 6.05
N CYS A 42 -6.43 6.60 6.08
CA CYS A 42 -5.31 7.22 6.77
C CYS A 42 -5.42 7.00 8.27
N TRP A 43 -4.39 6.41 8.88
CA TRP A 43 -4.35 6.16 10.32
C TRP A 43 -4.30 7.45 11.15
N PHE A 44 -3.82 8.55 10.57
CA PHE A 44 -3.65 9.83 11.23
C PHE A 44 -4.93 10.68 11.22
N CYS A 45 -5.51 10.94 10.04
CA CYS A 45 -6.71 11.79 9.93
C CYS A 45 -8.03 11.02 9.84
N GLY A 46 -7.99 9.69 9.69
CA GLY A 46 -9.17 8.86 9.45
C GLY A 46 -9.82 9.05 8.07
N GLY A 47 -9.21 9.85 7.20
CA GLY A 47 -9.71 10.10 5.85
C GLY A 47 -9.44 8.91 4.92
N GLU A 48 -10.42 8.58 4.09
CA GLU A 48 -10.25 7.58 3.03
C GLU A 48 -9.56 8.22 1.82
N SER A 49 -8.46 7.62 1.38
CA SER A 49 -7.64 8.08 0.26
C SER A 49 -7.51 6.95 -0.77
N THR A 50 -7.40 7.30 -2.04
CA THR A 50 -7.21 6.31 -3.11
C THR A 50 -5.74 5.94 -3.21
N SER A 51 -5.45 4.66 -3.46
CA SER A 51 -4.08 4.22 -3.70
C SER A 51 -3.58 4.80 -5.04
N PRO A 52 -2.44 5.51 -5.06
CA PRO A 52 -1.83 6.00 -6.29
C PRO A 52 -1.46 4.86 -7.23
N ALA A 53 -1.29 5.17 -8.52
CA ALA A 53 -0.74 4.22 -9.48
C ALA A 53 0.73 3.88 -9.16
N PRO A 54 1.22 2.67 -9.50
CA PRO A 54 2.62 2.31 -9.33
C PRO A 54 3.56 3.23 -10.15
N PRO A 55 4.84 3.38 -9.76
CA PRO A 55 5.57 2.60 -8.74
C PRO A 55 5.30 3.05 -7.30
N TRP A 56 5.21 2.09 -6.37
CA TRP A 56 5.02 2.33 -4.94
C TRP A 56 6.32 2.15 -4.16
N THR A 57 6.49 2.94 -3.10
CA THR A 57 7.61 2.81 -2.18
C THR A 57 7.32 1.68 -1.19
N PRO A 58 8.12 0.60 -1.13
CA PRO A 58 7.97 -0.40 -0.08
C PRO A 58 8.23 0.27 1.27
N ALA A 59 7.37 -0.03 2.25
CA ALA A 59 7.67 0.27 3.64
C ALA A 59 8.68 -0.78 4.12
N ASP A 60 9.80 -0.29 4.67
CA ASP A 60 10.94 -1.10 5.15
C ASP A 60 10.71 -1.62 6.58
#